data_AF-A0A9Q8ZIS1-F1
#
_entry.id   AF-A0A9Q8ZIS1-F1
#
_cell.length_a   1.000
_cell.length_b   1.000
_cell.length_c   1.000
_cell.angle_alpha   90.00
_cell.angle_beta   90.00
_cell.angle_gamma   90.00
#
_symmetry.space_group_name_H-M   'P 1'
#
loop_
_entity.id
_entity.type
_entity.pdbx_description
1 polymer ?
#
loop_
_entity_poly.entity_id
_entity_poly.type
_entity_poly.pdbx_seq_one_letter_code
_entity_poly.pdbx_strand_id
1 'polypeptide(L)'
;MPAFSRGFDAFRLPSSLRAALFGTRESFAQPASAQRNARSFASSVLRRYQYTYKSNLKSSFVSNDPVLRQVAQTRQPVLIYQAPRNKWYYAKVYGAGGLWIGVGAYSMKFNNDIKDREVPFFVRPTYVVVGAAFIIIGCYICTAPTNRMRALEVIPSLQGGPIQLRMTVRAAPWSKERVIYSQLGEATISEKTEPMVRELLEAERFRKQKLWDDLGHMNVAARVWEGSARWVHQKWTNFFLRFKFAVLRFGIAKVKVQGEDWKIDCSGWLMEDGKAVDRLIAEE
;
A
#
# COMPACT_ATOMS: atom_id res chain seq x y z
N MET A 1 -19.93 -43.69 -46.12
CA MET A 1 -18.75 -42.88 -45.76
C MET A 1 -19.09 -42.05 -44.53
N PRO A 2 -18.49 -42.33 -43.35
CA PRO A 2 -18.66 -41.54 -42.13
C PRO A 2 -17.40 -40.73 -41.74
N ALA A 3 -17.51 -40.00 -40.62
CA ALA A 3 -16.52 -39.19 -39.87
C ALA A 3 -16.42 -37.71 -40.32
N PHE A 4 -16.54 -36.70 -39.45
CA PHE A 4 -15.94 -36.58 -38.11
C PHE A 4 -16.83 -35.87 -37.07
N SER A 5 -16.69 -36.37 -35.84
CA SER A 5 -17.08 -35.77 -34.57
C SER A 5 -16.02 -34.79 -34.07
N ARG A 6 -16.42 -33.64 -33.52
CA ARG A 6 -15.79 -32.91 -32.38
C ARG A 6 -16.91 -32.04 -31.79
N GLY A 7 -17.44 -32.29 -30.60
CA GLY A 7 -16.72 -32.24 -29.34
C GLY A 7 -16.67 -30.79 -28.87
N PHE A 8 -17.79 -30.27 -28.34
CA PHE A 8 -17.77 -29.01 -27.58
C PHE A 8 -17.16 -29.30 -26.22
N ASP A 9 -15.83 -29.15 -26.14
CA ASP A 9 -15.08 -29.21 -24.90
C ASP A 9 -15.50 -28.05 -23.98
N ALA A 10 -16.06 -28.46 -22.85
CA ALA A 10 -16.05 -27.84 -21.53
C ALA A 10 -15.53 -26.39 -21.43
N PHE A 11 -16.42 -25.50 -20.97
CA PHE A 11 -16.09 -24.23 -20.34
C PHE A 11 -15.00 -24.40 -19.28
N ARG A 12 -13.74 -24.12 -19.65
CA ARG A 12 -12.64 -23.93 -18.69
C ARG A 12 -12.81 -22.58 -18.01
N LEU A 13 -13.49 -22.58 -16.87
CA LEU A 13 -13.47 -21.45 -15.95
C LEU A 13 -12.03 -21.22 -15.43
N PRO A 14 -11.59 -19.95 -15.28
CA PRO A 14 -10.29 -19.60 -14.70
C PRO A 14 -10.09 -20.22 -13.31
N SER A 15 -8.87 -20.66 -13.01
CA SER A 15 -8.49 -21.37 -11.77
C SER A 15 -8.82 -20.63 -10.47
N SER A 16 -9.02 -19.31 -10.51
CA SER A 16 -9.43 -18.50 -9.35
C SER A 16 -10.89 -18.67 -8.94
N LEU A 17 -11.80 -19.02 -9.86
CA LEU A 17 -13.22 -19.25 -9.52
C LEU A 17 -13.47 -20.62 -8.88
N ARG A 18 -12.59 -21.59 -9.13
CA ARG A 18 -12.71 -22.95 -8.55
C ARG A 18 -12.33 -22.99 -7.08
N ALA A 19 -11.38 -22.14 -6.65
CA ALA A 19 -10.99 -22.01 -5.24
C ALA A 19 -12.05 -21.32 -4.38
N ALA A 20 -12.86 -20.43 -4.98
CA ALA A 20 -13.92 -19.72 -4.26
C ALA A 20 -15.23 -20.52 -4.10
N LEU A 21 -15.53 -21.45 -5.02
CA LEU A 21 -16.79 -22.20 -5.01
C LEU A 21 -16.77 -23.52 -4.23
N PHE A 22 -15.58 -24.09 -3.93
CA PHE A 22 -15.45 -25.36 -3.21
C PHE A 22 -14.67 -25.26 -1.89
N GLY A 23 -14.36 -24.05 -1.43
CA GLY A 23 -13.61 -23.83 -0.19
C GLY A 23 -14.50 -23.64 1.01
N THR A 24 -15.15 -24.68 1.53
CA THR A 24 -15.51 -24.77 2.97
C THR A 24 -15.84 -26.21 3.35
N ARG A 25 -15.02 -26.79 4.24
CA ARG A 25 -15.56 -27.56 5.35
C ARG A 25 -14.60 -27.57 6.53
N GLU A 26 -15.04 -26.91 7.59
CA GLU A 26 -14.53 -27.07 8.95
C GLU A 26 -14.64 -28.54 9.38
N SER A 27 -13.67 -29.00 10.17
CA SER A 27 -13.86 -30.15 11.05
C SER A 27 -13.36 -29.76 12.42
N PHE A 28 -14.35 -29.51 13.27
CA PHE A 28 -14.25 -29.35 14.72
C PHE A 28 -13.97 -30.72 15.36
N ALA A 29 -13.28 -30.67 16.51
CA ALA A 29 -13.11 -31.71 17.55
C ALA A 29 -12.11 -32.86 17.31
N GLN A 30 -11.02 -32.84 18.10
CA GLN A 30 -10.88 -33.77 19.22
C GLN A 30 -9.89 -33.26 20.30
N PRO A 31 -10.14 -33.54 21.60
CA PRO A 31 -9.32 -33.14 22.74
C PRO A 31 -8.46 -34.30 23.29
N ALA A 32 -7.34 -34.00 23.96
CA ALA A 32 -6.92 -34.63 25.25
C ALA A 32 -5.47 -34.27 25.63
N SER A 33 -5.20 -34.32 26.94
CA SER A 33 -3.95 -34.05 27.68
C SER A 33 -3.62 -32.55 27.89
N ALA A 34 -4.12 -31.89 28.93
CA ALA A 34 -3.78 -32.04 30.35
C ALA A 34 -2.29 -31.78 30.64
N GLN A 35 -1.96 -30.54 31.02
CA GLN A 35 -1.11 -30.34 32.20
C GLN A 35 -1.37 -28.98 32.85
N ARG A 36 -1.97 -29.06 34.05
CA ARG A 36 -1.97 -28.03 35.09
C ARG A 36 -0.54 -27.59 35.38
N ASN A 37 -0.31 -26.29 35.57
CA ASN A 37 0.41 -25.82 36.77
C ASN A 37 0.15 -24.34 37.07
N ALA A 38 -0.36 -24.15 38.29
CA ALA A 38 -0.25 -23.04 39.24
C ALA A 38 -0.10 -21.57 38.76
N ARG A 39 -1.16 -20.80 39.08
CA ARG A 39 -1.17 -19.51 39.81
C ARG A 39 0.16 -18.75 39.95
N SER A 40 0.15 -17.46 39.59
CA SER A 40 0.73 -16.37 40.39
C SER A 40 0.17 -15.02 39.93
N PHE A 41 -0.56 -14.34 40.82
CA PHE A 41 -0.85 -12.91 40.77
C PHE A 41 0.11 -12.23 41.77
N ALA A 42 0.97 -11.30 41.32
CA ALA A 42 1.36 -10.07 42.03
C ALA A 42 2.59 -9.36 41.39
N SER A 43 2.38 -8.07 41.10
CA SER A 43 3.30 -6.92 41.24
C SER A 43 4.73 -6.92 40.66
N SER A 44 4.97 -6.04 39.69
CA SER A 44 6.03 -4.99 39.70
C SER A 44 5.96 -4.20 38.37
N VAL A 45 5.31 -3.04 38.31
CA VAL A 45 5.95 -1.71 38.40
C VAL A 45 7.31 -1.64 37.68
N LEU A 46 7.31 -0.96 36.53
CA LEU A 46 8.45 -0.25 35.91
C LEU A 46 9.77 -1.03 35.74
N ARG A 47 9.85 -1.86 34.69
CA ARG A 47 11.10 -2.02 33.93
C ARG A 47 10.80 -1.94 32.44
N ARG A 48 11.41 -0.94 31.78
CA ARG A 48 11.57 -0.90 30.33
C ARG A 48 12.16 -2.24 29.89
N TYR A 49 11.39 -3.03 29.15
CA TYR A 49 11.94 -4.10 28.33
C TYR A 49 12.73 -3.45 27.19
N GLN A 50 14.01 -3.17 27.41
CA GLN A 50 14.96 -3.20 26.32
C GLN A 50 15.17 -4.68 25.99
N TYR A 51 14.42 -5.18 25.01
CA TYR A 51 14.73 -6.46 24.39
C TYR A 51 16.08 -6.31 23.69
N THR A 52 17.16 -6.75 24.34
CA THR A 52 18.45 -6.93 23.66
C THR A 52 18.34 -8.19 22.82
N TYR A 53 17.71 -8.07 21.65
CA TYR A 53 17.78 -9.12 20.64
C TYR A 53 19.19 -9.09 20.04
N LYS A 54 19.93 -10.20 20.16
CA LYS A 54 21.22 -10.36 19.48
C LYS A 54 20.92 -10.33 17.97
N SER A 55 21.25 -9.24 17.30
CA SER A 55 21.22 -9.20 15.84
C SER A 55 22.28 -10.16 15.31
N ASN A 56 21.84 -11.36 14.89
CA ASN A 56 22.67 -12.36 14.20
C ASN A 56 22.97 -11.91 12.75
N LEU A 57 23.28 -10.63 12.54
CA LEU A 57 23.83 -10.16 11.28
C LEU A 57 25.27 -10.65 11.20
N LYS A 58 25.49 -11.70 10.41
CA LYS A 58 26.83 -12.21 10.11
C LYS A 58 27.69 -11.05 9.60
N SER A 59 28.87 -10.87 10.18
CA SER A 59 29.84 -9.81 9.84
C SER A 59 30.13 -9.70 8.32
N SER A 60 29.96 -10.80 7.57
CA SER A 60 30.07 -10.84 6.11
C SER A 60 29.02 -10.00 5.37
N PHE A 61 27.81 -9.82 5.93
CA PHE A 61 26.74 -9.03 5.31
C PHE A 61 27.06 -7.54 5.30
N VAL A 62 27.65 -7.04 6.39
CA VAL A 62 28.08 -5.63 6.52
C VAL A 62 29.23 -5.31 5.57
N SER A 63 30.09 -6.29 5.28
CA SER A 63 31.24 -6.10 4.37
C SER A 63 30.86 -6.12 2.88
N ASN A 64 29.73 -6.75 2.52
CA ASN A 64 29.35 -6.97 1.12
C ASN A 64 28.34 -5.94 0.59
N ASP A 65 27.54 -5.30 1.45
CA ASP A 65 26.59 -4.28 1.00
C ASP A 65 27.29 -2.91 0.81
N PRO A 66 27.15 -2.27 -0.37
CA PRO A 66 27.82 -1.01 -0.67
C PRO A 66 27.35 0.14 0.23
N VAL A 67 26.09 0.15 0.67
CA VAL A 67 25.51 1.17 1.56
C VAL A 67 26.12 1.04 2.95
N LEU A 68 26.18 -0.19 3.49
CA LEU A 68 26.75 -0.44 4.80
C LEU A 68 28.25 -0.14 4.82
N ARG A 69 28.97 -0.52 3.75
CA ARG A 69 30.38 -0.19 3.58
C ARG A 69 30.60 1.31 3.53
N GLN A 70 29.79 2.04 2.77
CA GLN A 70 29.86 3.49 2.68
C GLN A 70 29.68 4.14 4.06
N VAL A 71 28.65 3.75 4.81
CA VAL A 71 28.39 4.27 6.17
C VAL A 71 29.54 3.96 7.12
N ALA A 72 30.10 2.74 7.05
CA ALA A 72 31.22 2.33 7.88
C ALA A 72 32.50 3.13 7.59
N GLN A 73 32.75 3.45 6.32
CA GLN A 73 33.93 4.19 5.87
C GLN A 73 33.80 5.70 6.09
N THR A 74 32.70 6.32 5.66
CA THR A 74 32.52 7.77 5.73
C THR A 74 32.11 8.25 7.12
N ARG A 75 31.57 7.34 7.96
CA ARG A 75 30.93 7.69 9.24
C ARG A 75 29.86 8.76 9.10
N GLN A 76 29.27 8.88 7.91
CA GLN A 76 28.18 9.81 7.62
C GLN A 76 26.86 9.06 7.43
N PRO A 77 25.73 9.68 7.80
CA PRO A 77 24.42 9.09 7.56
C PRO A 77 24.17 8.98 6.05
N VAL A 78 23.66 7.84 5.59
CA VAL A 78 23.29 7.61 4.19
C VAL A 78 21.78 7.52 4.08
N LEU A 79 21.19 8.40 3.27
CA LEU A 79 19.76 8.43 2.99
C LEU A 79 19.39 7.31 2.03
N ILE A 80 18.48 6.43 2.44
CA ILE A 80 17.98 5.34 1.60
C ILE A 80 16.61 5.68 1.03
N TYR A 81 15.78 6.38 1.81
CA TYR A 81 14.44 6.75 1.39
C TYR A 81 14.09 8.17 1.85
N GLN A 82 13.43 8.90 0.94
CA GLN A 82 12.88 10.21 1.19
C GLN A 82 11.47 10.31 0.60
N ALA A 83 10.51 10.61 1.46
CA ALA A 83 9.11 10.76 1.07
C ALA A 83 8.89 11.87 0.04
N PRO A 84 7.91 11.72 -0.87
CA PRO A 84 7.64 12.70 -1.91
C PRO A 84 7.20 14.05 -1.32
N ARG A 85 7.78 15.13 -1.82
CA ARG A 85 7.47 16.50 -1.39
C ARG A 85 6.23 17.02 -2.13
N ASN A 86 5.04 16.64 -1.68
CA ASN A 86 3.78 17.15 -2.24
C ASN A 86 2.98 17.93 -1.18
N LYS A 87 3.06 19.27 -1.23
CA LYS A 87 2.34 20.17 -0.31
C LYS A 87 0.82 20.03 -0.40
N TRP A 88 0.31 19.67 -1.57
CA TRP A 88 -1.12 19.53 -1.85
C TRP A 88 -1.66 18.13 -1.59
N TYR A 89 -0.82 17.20 -1.12
CA TYR A 89 -1.23 15.82 -0.89
C TYR A 89 -2.38 15.73 0.11
N TYR A 90 -2.25 16.35 1.28
CA TYR A 90 -3.28 16.33 2.31
C TYR A 90 -4.58 16.98 1.84
N ALA A 91 -4.50 18.13 1.17
CA ALA A 91 -5.67 18.81 0.62
C ALA A 91 -6.42 17.93 -0.39
N LYS A 92 -5.69 17.21 -1.26
CA LYS A 92 -6.30 16.27 -2.22
C LYS A 92 -6.97 15.08 -1.54
N VAL A 93 -6.32 14.47 -0.55
CA VAL A 93 -6.86 13.29 0.15
C VAL A 93 -8.07 13.66 1.00
N TYR A 94 -7.97 14.72 1.82
CA TYR A 94 -9.10 15.17 2.64
C TYR A 94 -10.21 15.78 1.82
N GLY A 95 -9.90 16.49 0.72
CA GLY A 95 -10.90 16.98 -0.23
C GLY A 95 -11.66 15.84 -0.89
N ALA A 96 -10.97 14.78 -1.34
CA ALA A 96 -11.62 13.60 -1.89
C ALA A 96 -12.46 12.86 -0.84
N GLY A 97 -11.93 12.66 0.37
CA GLY A 97 -12.67 12.05 1.48
C GLY A 97 -13.94 12.83 1.84
N GLY A 98 -13.82 14.16 1.96
CA GLY A 98 -14.93 15.07 2.21
C GLY A 98 -15.97 15.07 1.09
N LEU A 99 -15.54 14.99 -0.18
CA LEU A 99 -16.45 14.86 -1.32
C LEU A 99 -17.27 13.57 -1.23
N TRP A 100 -16.64 12.42 -0.95
CA TRP A 100 -17.36 11.15 -0.82
C TRP A 100 -18.33 11.14 0.37
N ILE A 101 -17.91 11.69 1.51
CA ILE A 101 -18.79 11.86 2.68
C ILE A 101 -19.96 12.77 2.32
N GLY A 102 -19.71 13.90 1.64
CA GLY A 102 -20.73 14.85 1.21
C GLY A 102 -21.74 14.24 0.26
N VAL A 103 -21.29 13.47 -0.75
CA VAL A 103 -22.16 12.72 -1.66
C VAL A 103 -23.00 11.70 -0.90
N GLY A 104 -22.41 10.96 0.03
CA GLY A 104 -23.13 9.98 0.84
C GLY A 104 -24.19 10.63 1.75
N ALA A 105 -23.84 11.74 2.41
CA ALA A 105 -24.76 12.52 3.23
C ALA A 105 -25.89 13.14 2.40
N TYR A 106 -25.57 13.66 1.20
CA TYR A 106 -26.57 14.17 0.26
C TYR A 106 -27.51 13.06 -0.21
N SER A 107 -27.02 11.86 -0.51
CA SER A 107 -27.85 10.70 -0.86
C SER A 107 -28.85 10.35 0.25
N MET A 108 -28.40 10.37 1.52
CA MET A 108 -29.29 10.14 2.67
C MET A 108 -30.30 11.27 2.86
N LYS A 109 -29.90 12.53 2.61
CA LYS A 109 -30.84 13.67 2.62
C LYS A 109 -31.89 13.53 1.52
N PHE A 110 -31.47 13.18 0.31
CA PHE A 110 -32.36 13.02 -0.85
C PHE A 110 -33.42 11.94 -0.61
N ASN A 111 -33.09 10.89 0.14
CA ASN A 111 -34.07 9.90 0.59
C ASN A 111 -35.23 10.51 1.42
N ASN A 112 -34.98 11.58 2.18
CA ASN A 112 -36.04 12.30 2.88
C ASN A 112 -36.88 13.16 1.93
N ASP A 113 -36.26 13.80 0.93
CA ASP A 113 -36.94 14.66 -0.04
C ASP A 113 -37.91 13.87 -0.95
N ILE A 114 -37.68 12.56 -1.13
CA ILE A 114 -38.55 11.66 -1.92
C ILE A 114 -39.55 10.87 -1.06
N LYS A 115 -39.61 11.12 0.26
CA LYS A 115 -40.44 10.33 1.18
C LYS A 115 -41.93 10.37 0.84
N ASP A 116 -42.41 11.52 0.36
CA ASP A 116 -43.83 11.77 0.06
C ASP A 116 -44.19 11.47 -1.39
N ARG A 117 -43.22 11.01 -2.20
CA ARG A 117 -43.46 10.60 -3.59
C ARG A 117 -43.79 9.12 -3.63
N GLU A 118 -44.69 8.73 -4.53
CA GLU A 118 -44.96 7.33 -4.85
C GLU A 118 -43.77 6.71 -5.59
N VAL A 119 -42.74 6.34 -4.83
CA VAL A 119 -41.57 5.62 -5.33
C VAL A 119 -41.65 4.15 -4.92
N PRO A 120 -41.13 3.22 -5.75
CA PRO A 120 -41.05 1.82 -5.38
C PRO A 120 -40.32 1.63 -4.04
N PHE A 121 -40.78 0.66 -3.24
CA PHE A 121 -40.31 0.45 -1.87
C PHE A 121 -38.79 0.25 -1.75
N PHE A 122 -38.12 -0.25 -2.79
CA PHE A 122 -36.68 -0.52 -2.80
C PHE A 122 -35.82 0.73 -3.01
N VAL A 123 -36.38 1.80 -3.59
CA VAL A 123 -35.62 3.01 -3.97
C VAL A 123 -35.06 3.69 -2.72
N ARG A 124 -35.87 3.82 -1.68
CA ARG A 124 -35.52 4.51 -0.44
C ARG A 124 -34.41 3.81 0.36
N PRO A 125 -34.52 2.50 0.67
CA PRO A 125 -33.41 1.73 1.26
C PRO A 125 -32.13 1.81 0.42
N THR A 126 -32.24 1.81 -0.91
CA THR A 126 -31.07 1.88 -1.80
C THR A 126 -30.28 3.17 -1.59
N TYR A 127 -30.93 4.33 -1.52
CA TYR A 127 -30.25 5.61 -1.25
C TYR A 127 -29.54 5.65 0.11
N VAL A 128 -30.10 5.00 1.12
CA VAL A 128 -29.49 4.89 2.46
C VAL A 128 -28.26 4.00 2.41
N VAL A 129 -28.37 2.81 1.79
CA VAL A 129 -27.25 1.85 1.67
C VAL A 129 -26.10 2.44 0.85
N VAL A 130 -26.42 3.02 -0.31
CA VAL A 130 -25.45 3.67 -1.19
C VAL A 130 -24.81 4.86 -0.48
N GLY A 131 -25.61 5.68 0.22
CA GLY A 131 -25.12 6.80 1.02
C GLY A 131 -24.14 6.36 2.10
N ALA A 132 -24.48 5.30 2.84
CA ALA A 132 -23.63 4.75 3.89
C ALA A 132 -22.31 4.21 3.33
N ALA A 133 -22.36 3.50 2.20
CA ALA A 133 -21.16 3.00 1.52
C ALA A 133 -20.20 4.14 1.14
N PHE A 134 -20.71 5.25 0.59
CA PHE A 134 -19.88 6.41 0.24
C PHE A 134 -19.26 7.09 1.45
N ILE A 135 -20.00 7.20 2.57
CA ILE A 135 -19.45 7.73 3.83
C ILE A 135 -18.30 6.84 4.33
N ILE A 136 -18.49 5.51 4.34
CA ILE A 136 -17.45 4.55 4.76
C ILE A 136 -16.19 4.68 3.89
N ILE A 137 -16.36 4.75 2.56
CA ILE A 137 -15.24 4.94 1.62
C ILE A 137 -14.51 6.27 1.89
N GLY A 138 -15.26 7.35 2.10
CA GLY A 138 -14.69 8.66 2.41
C GLY A 138 -13.90 8.65 3.73
N CYS A 139 -14.44 8.04 4.78
CA CYS A 139 -13.73 7.84 6.05
C CYS A 139 -12.47 7.00 5.87
N TYR A 140 -12.53 5.92 5.09
CA TYR A 140 -11.37 5.09 4.78
C TYR A 140 -10.26 5.87 4.06
N ILE A 141 -10.60 6.72 3.08
CA ILE A 141 -9.65 7.60 2.39
C ILE A 141 -8.97 8.56 3.36
N CYS A 142 -9.71 9.11 4.34
CA CYS A 142 -9.15 9.99 5.37
C CYS A 142 -8.09 9.31 6.27
N THR A 143 -8.00 7.97 6.28
CA THR A 143 -6.94 7.22 7.00
C THR A 143 -5.68 6.97 6.17
N ALA A 144 -5.67 7.32 4.88
CA ALA A 144 -4.47 7.19 4.03
C ALA A 144 -3.23 7.98 4.51
N PRO A 145 -3.34 9.19 5.07
CA PRO A 145 -2.17 10.01 5.42
C PRO A 145 -1.57 9.70 6.80
N THR A 146 -2.13 8.74 7.56
CA THR A 146 -1.62 8.37 8.90
C THR A 146 -0.40 7.46 8.82
N ASN A 147 0.42 7.48 9.87
CA ASN A 147 1.61 6.64 10.08
C ASN A 147 2.56 6.62 8.87
N ARG A 148 2.98 7.79 8.39
CA ARG A 148 3.91 7.89 7.24
C ARG A 148 5.34 8.09 7.69
N MET A 149 6.26 7.38 7.03
CA MET A 149 7.69 7.60 7.16
C MET A 149 8.11 8.73 6.21
N ARG A 150 8.89 9.69 6.71
CA ARG A 150 9.37 10.85 5.95
C ARG A 150 10.76 10.61 5.36
N ALA A 151 11.64 9.99 6.15
CA ALA A 151 12.99 9.66 5.74
C ALA A 151 13.45 8.39 6.44
N LEU A 152 14.21 7.56 5.72
CA LEU A 152 14.94 6.42 6.24
C LEU A 152 16.41 6.61 5.91
N GLU A 153 17.23 6.54 6.93
CA GLU A 153 18.67 6.70 6.81
C GLU A 153 19.39 5.60 7.58
N VAL A 154 20.54 5.18 7.06
CA VAL A 154 21.48 4.34 7.79
C VAL A 154 22.48 5.25 8.49
N ILE A 155 22.65 5.08 9.79
CA ILE A 155 23.62 5.82 10.58
C ILE A 155 24.66 4.91 11.20
N PRO A 156 25.92 5.37 11.31
CA PRO A 156 26.91 4.66 12.11
C PRO A 156 26.55 4.79 13.59
N SER A 157 26.87 3.77 14.39
CA SER A 157 26.71 3.88 15.84
C SER A 157 27.67 4.92 16.42
N LEU A 158 27.13 5.82 17.25
CA LEU A 158 27.90 6.88 17.90
C LEU A 158 28.97 6.35 18.89
N GLN A 159 28.83 5.12 19.38
CA GLN A 159 29.74 4.49 20.35
C GLN A 159 30.47 3.26 19.79
N GLY A 160 30.62 3.17 18.46
CA GLY A 160 31.27 2.02 17.83
C GLY A 160 30.45 0.72 17.86
N GLY A 161 29.16 0.81 18.23
CA GLY A 161 28.22 -0.30 18.18
C GLY A 161 27.73 -0.65 16.76
N PRO A 162 26.75 -1.57 16.64
CA PRO A 162 26.22 -1.98 15.34
C PRO A 162 25.56 -0.80 14.62
N ILE A 163 25.64 -0.81 13.29
CA ILE A 163 24.98 0.18 12.42
C ILE A 163 23.48 0.21 12.75
N GLN A 164 22.88 1.41 12.75
CA GLN A 164 21.48 1.62 13.09
C GLN A 164 20.71 2.27 11.94
N LEU A 165 19.41 2.04 11.92
CA LEU A 165 18.45 2.73 11.06
C LEU A 165 17.84 3.90 11.82
N ARG A 166 17.91 5.09 11.22
CA ARG A 166 17.25 6.30 11.67
C ARG A 166 16.02 6.54 10.81
N MET A 167 14.85 6.41 11.43
CA MET A 167 13.56 6.60 10.79
C MET A 167 12.93 7.90 11.28
N THR A 168 12.69 8.84 10.38
CA THR A 168 11.89 10.03 10.71
C THR A 168 10.44 9.75 10.33
N VAL A 169 9.56 9.65 11.32
CA VAL A 169 8.18 9.22 11.15
C VAL A 169 7.19 10.26 11.63
N ARG A 170 5.96 10.19 11.09
CA ARG A 170 4.86 11.09 11.43
C ARG A 170 3.56 10.30 11.55
N ALA A 171 3.00 10.25 12.76
CA ALA A 171 1.78 9.51 13.05
C ALA A 171 0.54 10.15 12.39
N ALA A 172 0.43 11.48 12.41
CA ALA A 172 -0.68 12.21 11.82
C ALA A 172 -0.22 13.46 11.05
N PRO A 173 -1.00 13.97 10.08
CA PRO A 173 -0.60 15.12 9.25
C PRO A 173 -0.30 16.42 10.00
N TRP A 174 -0.76 16.54 11.24
CA TRP A 174 -0.49 17.68 12.12
C TRP A 174 0.35 17.31 13.35
N SER A 175 0.71 16.03 13.52
CA SER A 175 1.59 15.63 14.62
C SER A 175 3.02 16.13 14.36
N LYS A 176 3.80 16.25 15.43
CA LYS A 176 5.25 16.46 15.32
C LYS A 176 5.92 15.21 14.73
N GLU A 177 7.05 15.43 14.09
CA GLU A 177 7.90 14.35 13.60
C GLU A 177 8.63 13.70 14.77
N ARG A 178 8.70 12.38 14.76
CA ARG A 178 9.41 11.57 15.74
C ARG A 178 10.54 10.85 15.03
N VAL A 179 11.70 10.80 15.66
CA VAL A 179 12.83 9.99 15.18
C VAL A 179 12.85 8.69 15.96
N ILE A 180 12.84 7.58 15.24
CA ILE A 180 12.95 6.22 15.80
C ILE A 180 14.30 5.67 15.36
N TYR A 181 15.02 5.09 16.31
CA TYR A 181 16.26 4.37 16.05
C TYR A 181 16.00 2.88 16.21
N SER A 182 16.44 2.10 15.23
CA SER A 182 16.28 0.64 15.19
C SER A 182 17.60 0.01 14.81
N GLN A 183 17.91 -1.17 15.32
CA GLN A 183 19.06 -1.91 14.80
C GLN A 183 18.75 -2.47 13.41
N LEU A 184 19.76 -2.68 12.57
CA LEU A 184 19.57 -3.44 11.33
C LEU A 184 19.06 -4.85 11.67
N GLY A 185 18.04 -5.31 10.94
CA GLY A 185 17.38 -6.59 11.15
C GLY A 185 16.21 -6.59 12.14
N GLU A 186 16.01 -5.51 12.93
CA GLU A 186 14.82 -5.38 13.78
C GLU A 186 13.61 -4.85 12.99
N ALA A 187 13.86 -4.05 11.97
CA ALA A 187 12.83 -3.61 11.04
C ALA A 187 12.49 -4.73 10.05
N THR A 188 11.19 -4.95 9.83
CA THR A 188 10.67 -5.83 8.78
C THR A 188 9.78 -5.03 7.83
N ILE A 189 9.72 -5.46 6.56
CA ILE A 189 8.91 -4.83 5.53
C ILE A 189 7.84 -5.81 5.04
N SER A 190 6.62 -5.34 4.83
CA SER A 190 5.50 -6.19 4.41
C SER A 190 5.63 -6.68 2.98
N GLU A 191 6.21 -5.86 2.10
CA GLU A 191 6.34 -6.11 0.66
C GLU A 191 7.62 -5.45 0.14
N LYS A 192 8.28 -6.07 -0.83
CA LYS A 192 9.45 -5.49 -1.49
C LYS A 192 9.10 -4.21 -2.26
N THR A 193 9.93 -3.20 -2.12
CA THR A 193 9.73 -1.86 -2.71
C THR A 193 10.09 -1.79 -4.18
N GLU A 194 11.10 -2.53 -4.64
CA GLU A 194 11.52 -2.54 -6.05
C GLU A 194 10.39 -2.87 -7.04
N PRO A 195 9.63 -3.97 -6.90
CA PRO A 195 8.56 -4.28 -7.84
C PRO A 195 7.47 -3.19 -7.84
N MET A 196 7.19 -2.59 -6.68
CA MET A 196 6.22 -1.49 -6.57
C MET A 196 6.71 -0.24 -7.31
N VAL A 197 8.00 0.09 -7.19
CA VAL A 197 8.61 1.23 -7.92
C VAL A 197 8.56 0.98 -9.43
N ARG A 198 8.89 -0.23 -9.88
CA ARG A 198 8.80 -0.59 -11.32
C ARG A 198 7.39 -0.42 -11.86
N GLU A 199 6.37 -0.91 -11.16
CA GLU A 199 4.96 -0.70 -11.57
C GLU A 199 4.57 0.78 -11.60
N LEU A 200 5.04 1.59 -10.64
CA LEU A 200 4.80 3.03 -10.63
C LEU A 200 5.46 3.73 -11.82
N LEU A 201 6.69 3.36 -12.17
CA LEU A 201 7.40 3.88 -13.33
C LEU A 201 6.72 3.49 -14.65
N GLU A 202 6.24 2.26 -14.77
CA GLU A 202 5.47 1.80 -15.93
C GLU A 202 4.16 2.59 -16.08
N ALA A 203 3.44 2.79 -14.96
CA ALA A 203 2.23 3.59 -14.96
C ALA A 203 2.50 5.07 -15.31
N GLU A 204 3.67 5.61 -14.94
CA GLU A 204 4.08 6.97 -15.33
C GLU A 204 4.47 7.05 -16.81
N ARG A 205 5.16 6.04 -17.34
CA ARG A 205 5.48 5.94 -18.78
C ARG A 205 4.22 5.91 -19.62
N PHE A 206 3.22 5.11 -19.25
CA PHE A 206 1.93 5.05 -19.94
C PHE A 206 1.20 6.41 -19.95
N ARG A 207 1.31 7.18 -18.86
CA ARG A 207 0.73 8.54 -18.78
C ARG A 207 1.43 9.55 -19.68
N LYS A 208 2.75 9.42 -19.84
CA LYS A 208 3.58 10.32 -20.65
C LYS A 208 3.61 9.94 -22.13
N GLN A 209 3.07 8.78 -22.49
CA GLN A 209 2.99 8.34 -23.87
C GLN A 209 2.24 9.38 -24.71
N LYS A 210 2.90 9.87 -25.76
CA LYS A 210 2.32 10.81 -26.70
C LYS A 210 1.41 10.05 -27.65
N LEU A 211 0.13 10.38 -27.62
CA LEU A 211 -0.91 9.65 -28.35
C LEU A 211 -0.90 9.92 -29.87
N TRP A 212 -0.24 10.99 -30.28
CA TRP A 212 -0.33 11.55 -31.62
C TRP A 212 0.92 11.32 -32.48
N ASP A 213 2.04 10.92 -31.88
CA ASP A 213 3.34 10.86 -32.54
C ASP A 213 3.36 9.85 -33.70
N ASP A 214 2.61 8.75 -33.59
CA ASP A 214 2.60 7.69 -34.61
C ASP A 214 1.50 7.86 -35.69
N LEU A 215 0.66 8.90 -35.62
CA LEU A 215 -0.49 9.06 -36.54
C LEU A 215 -0.18 9.92 -37.78
N GLY A 216 1.09 10.29 -37.98
CA GLY A 216 1.53 11.17 -39.06
C GLY A 216 1.22 10.65 -40.48
N HIS A 217 1.07 9.33 -40.63
CA HIS A 217 0.80 8.67 -41.90
C HIS A 217 -0.70 8.58 -42.27
N MET A 218 -1.62 8.94 -41.36
CA MET A 218 -3.06 8.83 -41.57
C MET A 218 -3.67 10.12 -42.12
N ASN A 219 -4.74 9.99 -42.93
CA ASN A 219 -5.59 11.10 -43.36
C ASN A 219 -6.20 11.85 -42.15
N VAL A 220 -6.45 13.15 -42.28
CA VAL A 220 -6.83 14.04 -41.17
C VAL A 220 -8.03 13.52 -40.37
N ALA A 221 -9.10 13.07 -41.03
CA ALA A 221 -10.28 12.53 -40.35
C ALA A 221 -9.97 11.25 -39.54
N ALA A 222 -9.21 10.32 -40.14
CA ALA A 222 -8.77 9.10 -39.47
C ALA A 222 -7.83 9.39 -38.29
N ARG A 223 -6.93 10.36 -38.46
CA ARG A 223 -6.03 10.84 -37.39
C ARG A 223 -6.82 11.38 -36.20
N VAL A 224 -7.82 12.23 -36.44
CA VAL A 224 -8.66 12.81 -35.37
C VAL A 224 -9.45 11.72 -34.66
N TRP A 225 -10.08 10.81 -35.40
CA TRP A 225 -10.85 9.71 -34.82
C TRP A 225 -9.96 8.80 -33.96
N GLU A 226 -8.86 8.27 -34.53
CA GLU A 226 -7.95 7.36 -33.84
C GLU A 226 -7.30 8.03 -32.62
N GLY A 227 -6.85 9.28 -32.74
CA GLY A 227 -6.25 9.99 -31.62
C GLY A 227 -7.28 10.33 -30.52
N SER A 228 -8.54 10.58 -30.87
CA SER A 228 -9.61 10.75 -29.88
C SER A 228 -9.92 9.45 -29.14
N ALA A 229 -9.97 8.31 -29.85
CA ALA A 229 -10.17 7.00 -29.24
C ALA A 229 -9.01 6.64 -28.30
N ARG A 230 -7.76 6.88 -28.74
CA ARG A 230 -6.56 6.71 -27.90
C ARG A 230 -6.57 7.63 -26.69
N TRP A 231 -7.05 8.87 -26.84
CA TRP A 231 -7.19 9.80 -25.72
C TRP A 231 -8.21 9.33 -24.70
N VAL A 232 -9.40 8.90 -25.13
CA VAL A 232 -10.42 8.34 -24.25
C VAL A 232 -9.86 7.12 -23.53
N HIS A 233 -9.23 6.20 -24.26
CA HIS A 233 -8.62 5.00 -23.69
C HIS A 233 -7.54 5.36 -22.66
N GLN A 234 -6.64 6.30 -22.98
CA GLN A 234 -5.60 6.73 -22.05
C GLN A 234 -6.20 7.38 -20.79
N LYS A 235 -7.26 8.19 -20.91
CA LYS A 235 -7.95 8.81 -19.77
C LYS A 235 -8.66 7.77 -18.91
N TRP A 236 -9.34 6.82 -19.53
CA TRP A 236 -10.02 5.72 -18.84
C TRP A 236 -9.02 4.84 -18.08
N THR A 237 -7.98 4.36 -18.74
CA THR A 237 -6.93 3.56 -18.11
C THR A 237 -6.21 4.34 -17.00
N ASN A 238 -5.94 5.64 -17.20
CA ASN A 238 -5.38 6.50 -16.15
C ASN A 238 -6.29 6.66 -14.94
N PHE A 239 -7.61 6.72 -15.14
CA PHE A 239 -8.58 6.73 -14.06
C PHE A 239 -8.49 5.45 -13.24
N PHE A 240 -8.52 4.28 -13.89
CA PHE A 240 -8.41 2.98 -13.20
C PHE A 240 -7.08 2.80 -12.48
N LEU A 241 -5.97 3.22 -13.09
CA LEU A 241 -4.65 3.18 -12.43
C LEU A 241 -4.63 4.08 -11.18
N ARG A 242 -5.15 5.31 -11.28
CA ARG A 242 -5.26 6.21 -10.11
C ARG A 242 -6.19 5.65 -9.05
N PHE A 243 -7.29 5.04 -9.44
CA PHE A 243 -8.21 4.38 -8.54
C PHE A 243 -7.55 3.20 -7.83
N LYS A 244 -6.85 2.33 -8.56
CA LYS A 244 -6.02 1.22 -8.01
C LYS A 244 -5.05 1.76 -6.96
N PHE A 245 -4.24 2.77 -7.31
CA PHE A 245 -3.23 3.33 -6.40
C PHE A 245 -3.85 4.01 -5.18
N ALA A 246 -4.96 4.73 -5.34
CA ALA A 246 -5.61 5.44 -4.24
C ALA A 246 -6.37 4.51 -3.28
N VAL A 247 -7.14 3.56 -3.81
CA VAL A 247 -8.04 2.70 -3.03
C VAL A 247 -7.31 1.49 -2.47
N LEU A 248 -6.54 0.78 -3.31
CA LEU A 248 -5.76 -0.38 -2.85
C LEU A 248 -4.49 0.02 -2.11
N ARG A 249 -4.18 1.33 -2.04
CA ARG A 249 -2.93 1.86 -1.47
C ARG A 249 -1.68 1.26 -2.12
N PHE A 250 -1.82 0.86 -3.37
CA PHE A 250 -0.73 0.30 -4.14
C PHE A 250 0.35 1.39 -4.32
N GLY A 251 1.60 1.02 -4.08
CA GLY A 251 2.72 1.97 -3.94
C GLY A 251 3.05 2.36 -2.49
N ILE A 252 2.39 1.77 -1.49
CA ILE A 252 2.72 1.98 -0.07
C ILE A 252 3.16 0.66 0.57
N ALA A 253 4.44 0.55 0.90
CA ALA A 253 4.97 -0.57 1.69
C ALA A 253 4.86 -0.25 3.18
N LYS A 254 4.62 -1.25 4.04
CA LYS A 254 4.62 -1.06 5.50
C LYS A 254 5.91 -1.60 6.08
N VAL A 255 6.55 -0.80 6.92
CA VAL A 255 7.72 -1.18 7.71
C VAL A 255 7.33 -1.24 9.17
N LYS A 256 7.51 -2.41 9.77
CA LYS A 256 7.19 -2.68 11.16
C LYS A 256 8.43 -2.53 12.01
N VAL A 257 8.37 -1.62 12.98
CA VAL A 257 9.47 -1.34 13.92
C VAL A 257 8.90 -1.19 15.32
N GLN A 258 9.47 -1.90 16.30
CA GLN A 258 9.03 -1.84 17.70
C GLN A 258 7.52 -2.11 17.89
N GLY A 259 6.93 -2.94 17.01
CA GLY A 259 5.51 -3.27 17.03
C GLY A 259 4.58 -2.21 16.41
N GLU A 260 5.12 -1.13 15.86
CA GLU A 260 4.36 -0.11 15.13
C GLU A 260 4.58 -0.20 13.62
N ASP A 261 3.50 -0.07 12.83
CA ASP A 261 3.54 -0.09 11.37
C ASP A 261 3.67 1.32 10.79
N TRP A 262 4.72 1.54 10.02
CA TRP A 262 5.04 2.79 9.34
C TRP A 262 5.01 2.64 7.82
N LYS A 263 4.30 3.53 7.14
CA LYS A 263 4.09 3.48 5.70
C LYS A 263 5.23 4.19 4.96
N ILE A 264 5.88 3.48 4.04
CA ILE A 264 6.81 4.01 3.03
C ILE A 264 6.04 4.23 1.72
N ASP A 265 6.06 5.45 1.22
CA ASP A 265 5.48 5.82 -0.07
C ASP A 265 6.51 5.62 -1.19
N CYS A 266 6.31 4.60 -2.02
CA CYS A 266 7.23 4.19 -3.08
C CYS A 266 7.30 5.18 -4.26
N SER A 267 6.43 6.20 -4.29
CA SER A 267 6.51 7.29 -5.27
C SER A 267 7.56 8.37 -4.91
N GLY A 268 8.17 8.25 -3.72
CA GLY A 268 9.26 9.11 -3.29
C GLY A 268 10.61 8.77 -3.93
N TRP A 269 11.67 9.39 -3.40
CA TRP A 269 13.03 9.02 -3.77
C TRP A 269 13.46 7.81 -2.95
N LEU A 270 13.89 6.75 -3.65
CA LEU A 270 14.45 5.54 -3.08
C LEU A 270 15.82 5.29 -3.68
N MET A 271 16.79 4.95 -2.84
CA MET A 271 18.12 4.59 -3.29
C MET A 271 18.06 3.29 -4.10
N GLU A 272 18.69 3.31 -5.28
CA GLU A 272 18.68 2.21 -6.24
C GLU A 272 17.27 1.70 -6.59
N ASP A 273 16.31 2.61 -6.76
CA ASP A 273 14.91 2.29 -7.10
C ASP A 273 14.25 1.30 -6.13
N GLY A 274 14.65 1.33 -4.85
CA GLY A 274 14.10 0.48 -3.79
C GLY A 274 14.96 -0.74 -3.45
N LYS A 275 15.91 -1.13 -4.30
CA LYS A 275 16.79 -2.29 -4.06
C LYS A 275 17.57 -2.17 -2.75
N ALA A 276 18.02 -0.97 -2.41
CA ALA A 276 18.76 -0.77 -1.16
C ALA A 276 17.88 -1.02 0.07
N VAL A 277 16.60 -0.61 0.06
CA VAL A 277 15.66 -0.89 1.14
C VAL A 277 15.40 -2.40 1.23
N ASP A 278 15.17 -3.04 0.09
CA ASP A 278 14.83 -4.46 0.00
C ASP A 278 15.95 -5.40 0.44
N ARG A 279 17.21 -4.96 0.31
CA ARG A 279 18.40 -5.67 0.84
C ARG A 279 18.56 -5.47 2.34
N LEU A 280 18.36 -4.24 2.84
CA LEU A 280 18.68 -3.87 4.22
C LEU A 280 17.58 -4.21 5.23
N ILE A 281 16.33 -4.30 4.78
CA ILE A 281 15.17 -4.63 5.59
C ILE A 281 14.62 -5.99 5.15
N ALA A 282 14.53 -6.93 6.10
CA ALA A 282 14.00 -8.26 5.83
C ALA A 282 12.49 -8.20 5.56
N GLU A 283 12.00 -9.08 4.70
CA GLU A 283 10.57 -9.23 4.47
C GLU A 283 9.94 -10.01 5.64
N GLU A 284 8.76 -9.58 6.10
CA GLU A 284 7.98 -10.26 7.16
C GLU A 284 7.39 -11.59 6.68
#